data_AF-A0A3B0BR79-F1
#
_entry.id   AF-A0A3B0BR79-F1
#
_cell.length_a   1.000
_cell.length_b   1.000
_cell.length_c   1.000
_cell.angle_alpha   90.00
_cell.angle_beta   90.00
_cell.angle_gamma   90.00
#
_symmetry.space_group_name_H-M   'P 1'
#
loop_
_entity.id
_entity.type
_entity.pdbx_description
1 polymer ?
#
loop_
_entity_poly.entity_id
_entity_poly.type
_entity_poly.pdbx_seq_one_letter_code
_entity_poly.pdbx_strand_id
1 'polypeptide(L)'
;MNYKNIFRKHMEPMLMRLIYVDLVDGILKDAEITNRRKLQDACGRQFEGGPRAYYCPECRRERMLKANRESKARTRKGTTRKLGSIDACERCGKDYKIASALQRFCPECRPIHSAEHDRETWIQFYHKNKDRINPARNDRRRIEPTRECVVCDTVFEHKGTTSLTCSHDCSRAYINKNWNEVYGPRYREKKNARKKED
;
A
#
# COMPACT_ATOMS: atom_id res chain seq x y z
N MET A 1 26.18 -32.24 -46.72
CA MET A 1 25.37 -31.00 -46.85
C MET A 1 24.00 -31.41 -47.38
N ASN A 2 22.96 -31.30 -46.56
CA ASN A 2 21.66 -31.93 -46.83
C ASN A 2 20.64 -30.91 -47.34
N TYR A 3 20.10 -31.20 -48.52
CA TYR A 3 19.17 -30.42 -49.32
C TYR A 3 17.78 -30.36 -48.65
N LYS A 4 17.49 -29.30 -47.87
CA LYS A 4 16.12 -28.98 -47.43
C LYS A 4 15.84 -27.48 -47.46
N ASN A 5 16.08 -26.88 -48.61
CA ASN A 5 15.47 -25.63 -49.02
C ASN A 5 14.71 -25.91 -50.31
N ILE A 6 13.40 -26.12 -50.21
CA ILE A 6 12.31 -25.90 -51.18
C ILE A 6 11.05 -26.35 -50.39
N PHE A 7 9.95 -25.59 -50.44
CA PHE A 7 8.71 -25.74 -49.64
C PHE A 7 8.62 -25.01 -48.29
N ARG A 8 9.19 -23.80 -48.18
CA ARG A 8 8.76 -22.83 -47.17
C ARG A 8 8.26 -21.52 -47.78
N LYS A 9 7.47 -21.62 -48.85
CA LYS A 9 6.67 -20.51 -49.39
C LYS A 9 5.37 -21.10 -49.95
N HIS A 10 4.25 -20.67 -49.38
CA HIS A 10 2.85 -20.91 -49.80
C HIS A 10 2.15 -22.13 -49.17
N MET A 11 1.04 -21.88 -48.46
CA MET A 11 0.18 -22.76 -47.61
C MET A 11 0.58 -22.74 -46.11
N GLU A 12 -0.20 -22.29 -45.12
CA GLU A 12 -1.54 -21.74 -44.97
C GLU A 12 -1.55 -20.79 -43.75
N PRO A 13 -1.68 -19.46 -43.92
CA PRO A 13 -1.81 -18.55 -42.77
C PRO A 13 -3.24 -18.47 -42.20
N MET A 14 -4.23 -19.13 -42.83
CA MET A 14 -5.61 -19.14 -42.32
C MET A 14 -5.88 -20.27 -41.33
N LEU A 15 -5.34 -21.47 -41.52
CA LEU A 15 -5.60 -22.61 -40.64
C LEU A 15 -4.96 -22.44 -39.25
N MET A 16 -3.77 -21.85 -39.15
CA MET A 16 -3.18 -21.45 -37.85
C MET A 16 -3.96 -20.33 -37.14
N ARG A 17 -4.72 -19.51 -37.87
CA ARG A 17 -5.56 -18.46 -37.28
C ARG A 17 -6.86 -19.04 -36.73
N LEU A 18 -7.45 -20.01 -37.41
CA LEU A 18 -8.67 -20.69 -36.95
C LEU A 18 -8.40 -21.54 -35.70
N ILE A 19 -7.31 -22.33 -35.70
CA ILE A 19 -6.93 -23.14 -34.54
C ILE A 19 -6.60 -22.26 -33.31
N TYR A 20 -6.02 -21.06 -33.51
CA TYR A 20 -5.72 -20.12 -32.43
C TYR A 20 -6.98 -19.45 -31.86
N VAL A 21 -7.97 -19.12 -32.69
CA VAL A 21 -9.22 -18.50 -32.23
C VAL A 21 -10.06 -19.53 -31.45
N ASP A 22 -10.15 -20.78 -31.91
CA ASP A 22 -10.90 -21.83 -31.21
C ASP A 22 -10.25 -22.22 -29.86
N LEU A 23 -8.92 -22.19 -29.76
CA LEU A 23 -8.20 -22.46 -28.51
C LEU A 23 -8.37 -21.31 -27.50
N VAL A 24 -8.36 -20.06 -27.96
CA VAL A 24 -8.56 -18.87 -27.12
C VAL A 24 -10.01 -18.76 -26.67
N ASP A 25 -10.98 -19.08 -27.53
CA ASP A 25 -12.41 -19.09 -27.17
C ASP A 25 -12.75 -20.25 -26.22
N GLY A 26 -12.05 -21.38 -26.30
CA GLY A 26 -12.14 -22.46 -25.31
C GLY A 26 -11.60 -22.06 -23.92
N ILE A 27 -10.44 -21.39 -23.88
CA ILE A 27 -9.82 -20.90 -22.63
C ILE A 27 -10.65 -19.75 -22.01
N LEU A 28 -11.33 -18.94 -22.81
CA LEU A 28 -12.22 -17.88 -22.33
C LEU A 28 -13.56 -18.41 -21.78
N LYS A 29 -14.04 -19.57 -22.22
CA LYS A 29 -15.22 -20.23 -21.63
C LYS A 29 -14.95 -20.77 -20.23
N ASP A 30 -13.74 -21.25 -19.97
CA ASP A 30 -13.31 -21.64 -18.61
C ASP A 30 -13.02 -20.42 -17.71
N ALA A 31 -12.89 -19.21 -18.29
CA ALA A 31 -12.82 -17.95 -17.57
C ALA A 31 -14.20 -17.40 -17.13
N GLU A 32 -15.31 -18.10 -17.45
CA GLU A 32 -16.57 -17.97 -16.70
C GLU A 32 -16.48 -18.67 -15.32
N ILE A 33 -15.38 -18.48 -14.60
CA ILE A 33 -15.40 -18.51 -13.13
C ILE A 33 -16.18 -17.25 -12.71
N THR A 34 -17.49 -17.27 -12.95
CA THR A 34 -18.45 -16.43 -12.29
C THR A 34 -18.34 -16.81 -10.81
N ASN A 35 -17.53 -16.06 -10.06
CA ASN A 35 -17.31 -16.21 -8.61
C ASN A 35 -18.59 -15.75 -7.88
N ARG A 36 -19.72 -16.40 -8.21
CA ARG A 36 -21.03 -16.26 -7.61
C ARG A 36 -20.98 -17.04 -6.31
N ARG A 37 -20.79 -16.31 -5.22
CA ARG A 37 -20.79 -16.90 -3.87
C ARG A 37 -22.20 -16.80 -3.30
N LYS A 38 -22.62 -17.83 -2.58
CA LYS A 38 -23.79 -17.75 -1.72
C LYS A 38 -23.42 -16.91 -0.50
N LEU A 39 -24.05 -15.75 -0.39
CA LEU A 39 -23.82 -14.78 0.68
C LEU A 39 -25.07 -14.70 1.54
N GLN A 40 -24.88 -14.51 2.83
CA GLN A 40 -25.96 -14.23 3.76
C GLN A 40 -25.93 -12.73 4.11
N ASP A 41 -27.05 -12.06 3.91
CA ASP A 41 -27.18 -10.63 4.19
C ASP A 41 -27.66 -10.37 5.63
N ALA A 42 -27.66 -9.11 6.06
CA ALA A 42 -28.20 -8.63 7.33
C ALA A 42 -29.68 -9.00 7.56
N CYS A 43 -30.44 -9.29 6.50
CA CYS A 43 -31.82 -9.78 6.57
C CYS A 43 -31.92 -11.31 6.67
N GLY A 44 -30.80 -12.03 6.71
CA GLY A 44 -30.72 -13.48 6.87
C GLY A 44 -30.93 -14.31 5.60
N ARG A 45 -31.29 -13.70 4.47
CA ARG A 45 -31.52 -14.41 3.19
C ARG A 45 -30.20 -14.78 2.51
N GLN A 46 -30.17 -15.98 1.93
CA GLN A 46 -29.09 -16.42 1.05
C GLN A 46 -29.33 -15.90 -0.38
N PHE A 47 -28.31 -15.33 -1.00
CA PHE A 47 -28.38 -14.89 -2.39
C PHE A 47 -27.07 -15.16 -3.12
N GLU A 48 -27.15 -15.31 -4.43
CA GLU A 48 -25.97 -15.44 -5.30
C GLU A 48 -25.50 -14.05 -5.72
N GLY A 49 -24.26 -13.72 -5.36
CA GLY A 49 -23.67 -12.42 -5.67
C GLY A 49 -22.24 -12.53 -6.16
N GLY A 50 -21.79 -11.55 -6.93
CA GLY A 50 -20.39 -11.43 -7.32
C GLY A 50 -19.48 -11.20 -6.11
N PRO A 51 -18.14 -11.22 -6.29
CA PRO A 51 -17.16 -11.21 -5.20
C PRO A 51 -17.18 -9.96 -4.29
N ARG A 52 -17.87 -8.89 -4.72
CA ARG A 52 -18.05 -7.64 -3.96
C ARG A 52 -19.50 -7.36 -3.57
N ALA A 53 -20.40 -8.35 -3.72
CA ALA A 53 -21.77 -8.17 -3.29
C ALA A 53 -21.83 -8.24 -1.75
N TYR A 54 -22.35 -7.19 -1.12
CA TYR A 54 -22.54 -7.14 0.34
C TYR A 54 -24.00 -7.33 0.75
N TYR A 55 -24.94 -6.95 -0.12
CA TYR A 55 -26.37 -6.93 0.16
C TYR A 55 -27.13 -7.67 -0.94
N CYS A 56 -28.21 -8.34 -0.55
CA CYS A 56 -29.17 -8.91 -1.48
C CYS A 56 -29.86 -7.78 -2.29
N PRO A 57 -30.45 -8.10 -3.45
CA PRO A 57 -31.08 -7.09 -4.32
C PRO A 57 -32.13 -6.23 -3.61
N GLU A 58 -32.93 -6.84 -2.73
CA GLU A 58 -33.96 -6.15 -1.95
C GLU A 58 -33.36 -5.18 -0.93
N CYS A 59 -32.44 -5.63 -0.07
CA CYS A 59 -31.81 -4.76 0.92
C CYS A 59 -30.98 -3.64 0.27
N ARG A 60 -30.37 -3.91 -0.90
CA ARG A 60 -29.72 -2.87 -1.70
C ARG A 60 -30.73 -1.81 -2.16
N ARG A 61 -31.89 -2.23 -2.65
CA ARG A 61 -32.98 -1.33 -3.08
C ARG A 61 -33.50 -0.50 -1.92
N GLU A 62 -33.75 -1.09 -0.77
CA GLU A 62 -34.21 -0.40 0.43
C GLU A 62 -33.21 0.68 0.88
N ARG A 63 -31.91 0.35 0.93
CA ARG A 63 -30.85 1.31 1.27
C ARG A 63 -30.77 2.45 0.27
N MET A 64 -30.89 2.15 -1.02
CA MET A 64 -30.92 3.17 -2.08
C MET A 64 -32.13 4.10 -1.91
N LEU A 65 -33.31 3.55 -1.63
CA LEU A 65 -34.51 4.35 -1.38
C LEU A 65 -34.35 5.24 -0.14
N LYS A 66 -33.78 4.71 0.95
CA LYS A 66 -33.49 5.48 2.17
C LYS A 66 -32.52 6.63 1.89
N ALA A 67 -31.39 6.35 1.24
CA ALA A 67 -30.41 7.37 0.87
C ALA A 67 -31.00 8.46 -0.04
N ASN A 68 -31.84 8.07 -1.00
CA ASN A 68 -32.53 9.01 -1.89
C ASN A 68 -33.53 9.88 -1.13
N ARG A 69 -34.28 9.32 -0.18
CA ARG A 69 -35.20 10.09 0.69
C ARG A 69 -34.43 11.10 1.54
N GLU A 70 -33.34 10.68 2.17
CA GLU A 70 -32.48 11.56 2.98
C GLU A 70 -31.85 12.67 2.14
N SER A 71 -31.39 12.37 0.93
CA SER A 71 -30.86 13.39 0.01
C SER A 71 -31.93 14.41 -0.36
N LYS A 72 -33.13 13.96 -0.77
CA LYS A 72 -34.25 14.85 -1.10
C LYS A 72 -34.66 15.71 0.11
N ALA A 73 -34.66 15.13 1.31
CA ALA A 73 -34.95 15.87 2.53
C ALA A 73 -33.92 16.98 2.80
N ARG A 74 -32.62 16.71 2.63
CA ARG A 74 -31.56 17.73 2.75
C ARG A 74 -31.69 18.83 1.70
N THR A 75 -32.05 18.48 0.47
CA THR A 75 -32.27 19.46 -0.59
C THR A 75 -33.46 20.36 -0.29
N ARG A 76 -34.59 19.79 0.16
CA ARG A 76 -35.80 20.56 0.56
C ARG A 76 -35.54 21.49 1.76
N LYS A 77 -34.70 21.07 2.71
CA LYS A 77 -34.28 21.89 3.85
C LYS A 77 -33.30 23.00 3.48
N GLY A 78 -32.78 23.03 2.24
CA GLY A 78 -31.77 24.01 1.83
C GLY A 78 -30.38 23.79 2.45
N THR A 79 -30.16 22.69 3.18
CA THR A 79 -28.87 22.39 3.84
C THR A 79 -27.85 21.77 2.88
N THR A 80 -28.23 21.54 1.62
CA THR A 80 -27.35 20.98 0.61
C THR A 80 -26.50 22.07 -0.01
N ARG A 81 -25.18 21.90 0.08
CA ARG A 81 -24.20 22.78 -0.59
C ARG A 81 -24.37 22.66 -2.11
N LYS A 82 -24.52 23.81 -2.79
CA LYS A 82 -24.62 23.85 -4.25
C LYS A 82 -23.22 23.69 -4.84
N LEU A 83 -23.08 22.88 -5.89
CA LEU A 83 -21.82 22.79 -6.62
C LEU A 83 -21.53 24.14 -7.29
N GLY A 84 -20.29 24.59 -7.23
CA GLY A 84 -19.85 25.89 -7.76
C GLY A 84 -20.10 27.09 -6.85
N SER A 85 -20.80 26.93 -5.72
CA SER A 85 -20.89 28.01 -4.71
C SER A 85 -19.56 28.20 -3.97
N ILE A 86 -19.43 29.34 -3.29
CA ILE A 86 -18.27 29.67 -2.46
C ILE A 86 -18.54 29.16 -1.04
N ASP A 87 -17.51 28.62 -0.38
CA ASP A 87 -17.54 28.20 1.03
C ASP A 87 -16.16 28.32 1.67
N ALA A 88 -16.10 28.32 2.99
CA ALA A 88 -14.89 28.52 3.77
C ALA A 88 -14.20 27.19 4.13
N CYS A 89 -12.87 27.17 4.03
CA CYS A 89 -12.08 25.98 4.37
C CYS A 89 -12.00 25.79 5.88
N GLU A 90 -12.33 24.59 6.37
CA GLU A 90 -12.27 24.27 7.80
C GLU A 90 -10.85 24.41 8.41
N ARG A 91 -9.79 24.35 7.59
CA ARG A 91 -8.40 24.41 8.05
C ARG A 91 -7.79 25.81 8.02
N CYS A 92 -8.01 26.56 6.95
CA CYS A 92 -7.38 27.87 6.76
C CYS A 92 -8.37 29.03 6.73
N GLY A 93 -9.67 28.77 6.80
CA GLY A 93 -10.74 29.77 6.76
C GLY A 93 -10.96 30.44 5.40
N LYS A 94 -10.09 30.21 4.41
CA LYS A 94 -10.19 30.86 3.09
C LYS A 94 -11.38 30.34 2.30
N ASP A 95 -12.01 31.26 1.57
CA ASP A 95 -13.07 30.97 0.62
C ASP A 95 -12.56 30.17 -0.58
N TYR A 96 -13.34 29.18 -1.01
CA TYR A 96 -13.06 28.38 -2.20
C TYR A 96 -14.35 27.96 -2.91
N LYS A 97 -14.24 27.70 -4.22
CA LYS A 97 -15.35 27.16 -5.01
C LYS A 97 -15.50 25.65 -4.73
N ILE A 98 -16.70 25.24 -4.34
CA ILE A 98 -17.02 23.84 -4.05
C ILE A 98 -17.09 23.04 -5.36
N ALA A 99 -16.26 21.99 -5.48
CA ALA A 99 -16.34 21.02 -6.58
C ALA A 99 -17.10 19.74 -6.19
N SER A 100 -17.25 19.46 -4.89
CA SER A 100 -17.97 18.29 -4.38
C SER A 100 -18.73 18.62 -3.10
N ALA A 101 -19.93 18.06 -2.93
CA ALA A 101 -20.77 18.28 -1.75
C ALA A 101 -20.11 17.90 -0.42
N LEU A 102 -19.13 16.97 -0.44
CA LEU A 102 -18.38 16.51 0.74
C LEU A 102 -17.02 17.19 0.91
N GLN A 103 -16.69 18.17 0.05
CA GLN A 103 -15.39 18.84 0.10
C GLN A 103 -15.31 19.77 1.31
N ARG A 104 -14.51 19.41 2.31
CA ARG A 104 -14.30 20.19 3.55
C ARG A 104 -13.13 21.18 3.48
N PHE A 105 -12.18 20.91 2.58
CA PHE A 105 -10.93 21.67 2.47
C PHE A 105 -10.77 22.29 1.08
N CYS A 106 -10.07 23.44 1.03
CA CYS A 106 -9.65 24.04 -0.23
C CYS A 106 -8.61 23.14 -0.94
N PRO A 107 -8.37 23.33 -2.25
CA PRO A 107 -7.45 22.49 -3.03
C PRO A 107 -6.04 22.41 -2.44
N GLU A 108 -5.56 23.49 -1.82
CA GLU A 108 -4.24 23.56 -1.16
C GLU A 108 -4.19 22.76 0.14
N CYS A 109 -5.22 22.86 0.98
CA CYS A 109 -5.25 22.18 2.28
C CYS A 109 -5.65 20.71 2.19
N ARG A 110 -6.39 20.31 1.16
CA ARG A 110 -6.84 18.93 0.93
C ARG A 110 -5.69 17.90 0.95
N PRO A 111 -4.61 18.03 0.15
CA PRO A 111 -3.54 17.04 0.15
C PRO A 111 -2.85 16.92 1.51
N ILE A 112 -2.71 18.02 2.25
CA ILE A 112 -2.07 18.02 3.56
C ILE A 112 -2.94 17.25 4.57
N HIS A 113 -4.24 17.53 4.62
CA HIS A 113 -5.16 16.80 5.48
C HIS A 113 -5.23 15.31 5.11
N SER A 114 -5.27 14.97 3.83
CA SER A 114 -5.22 13.56 3.38
C SER A 114 -3.95 12.87 3.87
N ALA A 115 -2.78 13.50 3.74
CA ALA A 115 -1.53 12.94 4.23
C ALA A 115 -1.48 12.80 5.76
N GLU A 116 -2.10 13.71 6.52
CA GLU A 116 -2.25 13.61 7.97
C GLU A 116 -3.14 12.41 8.36
N HIS A 117 -4.33 12.32 7.75
CA HIS A 117 -5.27 11.24 8.00
C HIS A 117 -4.72 9.87 7.61
N ASP A 118 -4.02 9.78 6.48
CA ASP A 118 -3.38 8.56 6.02
C ASP A 118 -2.28 8.13 7.00
N ARG A 119 -1.45 9.05 7.49
CA ARG A 119 -0.42 8.76 8.50
C ARG A 119 -1.03 8.20 9.78
N GLU A 120 -2.08 8.84 10.29
CA GLU A 120 -2.77 8.42 11.51
C GLU A 120 -3.40 7.03 11.36
N THR A 121 -4.17 6.84 10.28
CA THR A 121 -4.89 5.59 10.01
C THR A 121 -3.91 4.45 9.72
N TRP A 122 -2.83 4.74 8.99
CA TRP A 122 -1.80 3.76 8.68
C TRP A 122 -1.09 3.31 9.96
N ILE A 123 -0.67 4.19 10.87
CA ILE A 123 -0.02 3.74 12.12
C ILE A 123 -0.88 2.68 12.85
N GLN A 124 -2.18 2.92 12.99
CA GLN A 124 -3.10 1.97 13.62
C GLN A 124 -3.22 0.66 12.85
N PHE A 125 -3.36 0.73 11.53
CA PHE A 125 -3.40 -0.46 10.67
C PHE A 125 -2.09 -1.25 10.73
N TYR A 126 -0.93 -0.58 10.77
CA TYR A 126 0.39 -1.20 10.90
C TYR A 126 0.50 -1.98 12.18
N HIS A 127 0.22 -1.38 13.32
CA HIS A 127 0.36 -2.05 14.61
C HIS A 127 -0.49 -3.32 14.71
N LYS A 128 -1.70 -3.32 14.10
CA LYS A 128 -2.59 -4.49 14.04
C LYS A 128 -2.15 -5.56 13.04
N ASN A 129 -1.42 -5.19 11.98
CA ASN A 129 -1.09 -6.08 10.86
C ASN A 129 0.41 -6.33 10.69
N LYS A 130 1.25 -5.81 11.59
CA LYS A 130 2.73 -5.82 11.47
C LYS A 130 3.30 -7.21 11.24
N ASP A 131 2.70 -8.24 11.85
CA ASP A 131 3.17 -9.63 11.74
C ASP A 131 2.97 -10.18 10.33
N ARG A 132 1.87 -9.78 9.65
CA ARG A 132 1.59 -10.15 8.26
C ARG A 132 2.34 -9.29 7.25
N ILE A 133 2.45 -7.99 7.51
CA ILE A 133 3.06 -7.01 6.58
C ILE A 133 4.58 -7.15 6.54
N ASN A 134 5.20 -7.43 7.69
CA ASN A 134 6.66 -7.50 7.79
C ASN A 134 7.11 -8.74 8.59
N PRO A 135 6.87 -9.95 8.04
CA PRO A 135 7.24 -11.20 8.72
C PRO A 135 8.75 -11.27 8.94
N ALA A 136 9.56 -10.94 7.92
CA ALA A 136 11.03 -11.00 8.02
C ALA A 136 11.64 -10.10 9.12
N ARG A 137 11.05 -8.92 9.40
CA ARG A 137 11.50 -8.07 10.52
C ARG A 137 11.11 -8.64 11.89
N ASN A 138 10.00 -9.37 11.96
CA ASN A 138 9.58 -10.09 13.16
C ASN A 138 10.51 -11.30 13.41
N ASP A 139 10.80 -12.02 12.35
CA ASP A 139 11.66 -13.20 12.32
C ASP A 139 13.08 -12.84 12.76
N ARG A 140 13.70 -11.80 12.19
CA ARG A 140 15.04 -11.34 12.62
C ARG A 140 15.14 -10.91 14.09
N ARG A 141 14.03 -10.53 14.73
CA ARG A 141 14.00 -10.23 16.19
C ARG A 141 13.84 -11.49 17.04
N ARG A 142 13.37 -12.59 16.46
CA ARG A 142 13.01 -13.84 17.14
C ARG A 142 13.91 -15.03 16.80
N ILE A 143 14.66 -14.98 15.70
CA ILE A 143 15.30 -16.18 15.13
C ILE A 143 16.52 -16.62 15.91
N GLU A 144 17.38 -15.74 16.44
CA GLU A 144 18.36 -16.17 17.45
C GLU A 144 18.59 -15.04 18.46
N PRO A 145 18.46 -15.32 19.77
CA PRO A 145 18.73 -14.32 20.79
C PRO A 145 20.23 -14.10 20.98
N THR A 146 21.09 -14.95 20.41
CA THR A 146 22.54 -14.97 20.64
C THR A 146 23.34 -14.44 19.45
N ARG A 147 24.44 -13.73 19.74
CA ARG A 147 25.38 -13.20 18.74
C ARG A 147 26.79 -13.14 19.33
N GLU A 148 27.80 -13.25 18.48
CA GLU A 148 29.21 -13.05 18.86
C GLU A 148 29.56 -11.56 18.95
N CYS A 149 30.30 -11.17 19.98
CA CYS A 149 30.77 -9.81 20.19
C CYS A 149 31.86 -9.44 19.16
N VAL A 150 31.68 -8.36 18.40
CA VAL A 150 32.66 -7.91 17.37
C VAL A 150 34.01 -7.46 17.96
N VAL A 151 34.11 -7.30 19.28
CA VAL A 151 35.33 -6.82 19.96
C VAL A 151 36.09 -7.94 20.68
N CYS A 152 35.39 -8.89 21.28
CA CYS A 152 35.99 -9.92 22.14
C CYS A 152 35.50 -11.34 21.82
N ASP A 153 34.74 -11.50 20.73
CA ASP A 153 34.22 -12.76 20.18
C ASP A 153 33.37 -13.61 21.15
N THR A 154 33.02 -13.06 22.32
CA THR A 154 32.15 -13.71 23.29
C THR A 154 30.72 -13.77 22.79
N VAL A 155 30.11 -14.96 22.82
CA VAL A 155 28.68 -15.16 22.52
C VAL A 155 27.84 -14.55 23.63
N PHE A 156 26.89 -13.68 23.28
CA PHE A 156 26.01 -13.01 24.25
C PHE A 156 24.56 -12.95 23.75
N GLU A 157 23.61 -12.86 24.69
CA GLU A 157 22.19 -12.67 24.38
C GLU A 157 21.87 -11.20 24.08
N HIS A 158 21.47 -10.89 22.85
CA HIS A 158 21.13 -9.53 22.42
C HIS A 158 19.63 -9.18 22.57
N LYS A 159 18.78 -10.05 23.14
CA LYS A 159 17.36 -9.80 23.51
C LYS A 159 16.53 -9.02 22.47
N GLY A 160 16.73 -9.30 21.18
CA GLY A 160 16.04 -8.60 20.08
C GLY A 160 16.50 -7.16 19.81
N THR A 161 17.54 -6.69 20.50
CA THR A 161 18.29 -5.46 20.17
C THR A 161 19.25 -5.72 19.02
N THR A 162 19.69 -4.64 18.37
CA THR A 162 20.72 -4.67 17.31
C THR A 162 22.13 -4.53 17.87
N SER A 163 22.35 -4.81 19.16
CA SER A 163 23.68 -4.71 19.76
C SER A 163 24.64 -5.71 19.10
N LEU A 164 25.85 -5.24 18.80
CA LEU A 164 26.95 -6.05 18.25
C LEU A 164 28.01 -6.39 19.31
N THR A 165 27.84 -5.88 20.52
CA THR A 165 28.82 -5.97 21.60
C THR A 165 28.18 -6.46 22.89
N CYS A 166 28.92 -7.29 23.64
CA CYS A 166 28.43 -7.94 24.85
C CYS A 166 28.32 -7.00 26.06
N SER A 167 29.11 -5.93 26.11
CA SER A 167 29.20 -5.02 27.27
C SER A 167 29.34 -3.56 26.86
N HIS A 168 29.16 -2.65 27.83
CA HIS A 168 29.37 -1.21 27.65
C HIS A 168 30.81 -0.91 27.21
N ASP A 169 31.80 -1.58 27.81
CA ASP A 169 33.21 -1.39 27.48
C ASP A 169 33.52 -1.83 26.05
N CYS A 170 33.00 -2.99 25.64
CA CYS A 170 33.12 -3.44 24.25
C CYS A 170 32.39 -2.49 23.29
N SER A 171 31.22 -1.96 23.67
CA SER A 171 30.49 -0.97 22.87
C SER A 171 31.32 0.31 22.67
N ARG A 172 31.93 0.82 23.74
CA ARG A 172 32.81 1.99 23.69
C ARG A 172 34.05 1.73 22.84
N ALA A 173 34.67 0.55 22.99
CA ALA A 173 35.81 0.14 22.17
C ALA A 173 35.45 0.06 20.69
N TYR A 174 34.31 -0.55 20.36
CA TYR A 174 33.77 -0.62 19.00
C TYR A 174 33.51 0.77 18.41
N ILE A 175 32.85 1.66 19.15
CA ILE A 175 32.57 3.04 18.71
C ILE A 175 33.86 3.80 18.45
N ASN A 176 34.84 3.70 19.36
CA ASN A 176 36.13 4.38 19.22
C ASN A 176 36.90 3.87 17.99
N LYS A 177 36.93 2.56 17.78
CA LYS A 177 37.56 1.95 16.60
C LYS A 177 36.88 2.44 15.32
N ASN A 178 35.55 2.35 15.26
CA ASN A 178 34.76 2.80 14.11
C ASN A 178 34.93 4.31 13.84
N TRP A 179 35.02 5.12 14.89
CA TRP A 179 35.33 6.54 14.76
C TRP A 179 36.73 6.75 14.18
N ASN A 180 37.75 6.09 14.71
CA ASN A 180 39.14 6.30 14.26
C ASN A 180 39.38 5.81 12.83
N GLU A 181 38.74 4.72 12.42
CA GLU A 181 38.99 4.08 11.12
C GLU A 181 38.06 4.61 10.01
N VAL A 182 36.80 4.92 10.32
CA VAL A 182 35.79 5.24 9.29
C VAL A 182 35.41 6.72 9.31
N TYR A 183 34.95 7.23 10.44
CA TYR A 183 34.33 8.57 10.50
C TYR A 183 35.34 9.70 10.70
N GLY A 184 36.36 9.47 11.52
CA GLY A 184 37.39 10.40 11.91
C GLY A 184 38.24 10.87 10.74
N PRO A 185 38.74 9.98 9.86
CA PRO A 185 39.47 10.39 8.66
C PRO A 185 38.61 11.26 7.74
N ARG A 186 37.37 10.84 7.44
CA ARG A 186 36.42 11.61 6.63
C ARG A 186 36.10 12.98 7.23
N TYR A 187 35.96 13.04 8.55
CA TYR A 187 35.70 14.30 9.26
C TYR A 187 36.91 15.25 9.18
N ARG A 188 38.13 14.72 9.41
CA ARG A 188 39.38 15.50 9.31
C ARG A 188 39.59 16.02 7.89
N GLU A 189 39.34 15.20 6.88
CA GLU A 189 39.41 15.58 5.46
C GLU A 189 38.48 16.75 5.15
N LYS A 190 37.19 16.64 5.52
CA LYS A 190 36.22 17.75 5.36
C LYS A 190 36.63 19.02 6.10
N LYS A 191 37.16 18.87 7.32
CA LYS A 191 37.63 20.02 8.12
C LYS A 191 38.84 20.70 7.47
N ASN A 192 39.76 19.91 6.93
CA ASN A 192 40.94 20.42 6.24
C ASN A 192 40.57 21.06 4.89
N ALA A 193 39.58 20.51 4.17
CA ALA A 193 39.04 21.11 2.94
C ALA A 193 38.45 22.49 3.21
N ARG A 194 37.58 22.63 4.21
CA ARG A 194 37.03 23.94 4.64
C ARG A 194 38.11 24.96 4.98
N LYS A 195 39.16 24.54 5.70
CA LYS A 195 40.28 25.42 6.06
C LYS A 195 41.13 25.89 4.87
N LYS A 196 41.04 25.25 3.70
CA LYS A 196 41.75 25.66 2.49
C LYS A 196 40.93 26.65 1.65
N GLU A 197 39.63 26.79 1.93
CA GLU A 197 38.73 27.70 1.24
C GLU A 197 38.65 29.08 1.92
N ASP A 198 39.14 29.17 3.18
CA ASP A 198 39.33 30.40 3.96
C ASP A 198 40.77 30.95 3.80
#